data_AF-A0A090ZH98-F1
#
_entry.id   AF-A0A090ZH98-F1
#
_cell.length_a   1.000
_cell.length_b   1.000
_cell.length_c   1.000
_cell.angle_alpha   90.00
_cell.angle_beta   90.00
_cell.angle_gamma   90.00
#
_symmetry.space_group_name_H-M   'P 1'
#
loop_
_entity.id
_entity.type
_entity.pdbx_description
1 polymer ?
#
loop_
_entity_poly.entity_id
_entity_poly.type
_entity_poly.pdbx_seq_one_letter_code
_entity_poly.pdbx_strand_id
1 'polypeptide(L)'
;MTKDGVTLKLTDYLFDGARVSFALQREGDDFETTLDDITNAEKKGVLLYVDIYIDGKKMDLQSYGRSELQDNSLLISFNDLSVKGPRTLYLPKQFELTVKAHTSGVKDPFTFKLPVKKQAPQNTVLSKAVVKKAGNFSYTVKRVELTPYSSRLELAAQGAHKQVKDLKNLGFDLADSKGNTLSPILQANDGVVKKQRYFDMTYTSFAAVPSSIVVKPYTFKTDSKGKLVQNSDGSPIKVYLEDLELNLPLNK
;
A
#
# COMPACT_ATOMS: atom_id res chain seq x y z
N MET A 1 21.87 -13.06 -10.38
CA MET A 1 22.77 -12.33 -11.32
C MET A 1 23.84 -11.67 -10.49
N THR A 2 25.09 -11.73 -10.94
CA THR A 2 26.23 -11.13 -10.22
C THR A 2 26.76 -9.93 -10.98
N LYS A 3 26.93 -8.79 -10.30
CA LYS A 3 27.54 -7.56 -10.83
C LYS A 3 28.39 -6.92 -9.75
N ASP A 4 29.60 -6.52 -10.11
CA ASP A 4 30.56 -5.87 -9.20
C ASP A 4 30.71 -6.63 -7.87
N GLY A 5 30.69 -7.97 -7.87
CA GLY A 5 30.80 -8.79 -6.65
C GLY A 5 29.55 -8.84 -5.77
N VAL A 6 28.41 -8.28 -6.19
CA VAL A 6 27.11 -8.45 -5.54
C VAL A 6 26.27 -9.41 -6.37
N THR A 7 25.68 -10.42 -5.73
CA THR A 7 24.72 -11.32 -6.39
C THR A 7 23.31 -11.03 -5.90
N LEU A 8 22.43 -10.64 -6.81
CA LEU A 8 21.02 -10.36 -6.54
C LEU A 8 20.13 -11.32 -7.34
N LYS A 9 19.08 -11.82 -6.70
CA LYS A 9 18.05 -12.68 -7.28
C LYS A 9 16.67 -12.06 -7.11
N LEU A 10 15.81 -12.23 -8.10
CA LEU A 10 14.36 -12.12 -7.92
C LEU A 10 13.86 -13.53 -7.69
N THR A 11 13.40 -13.82 -6.48
CA THR A 11 13.13 -15.20 -6.02
C THR A 11 11.67 -15.58 -6.16
N ASP A 12 10.75 -14.63 -6.02
CA ASP A 12 9.31 -14.88 -6.13
C ASP A 12 8.54 -13.63 -6.57
N TYR A 13 7.31 -13.82 -7.04
CA TYR A 13 6.36 -12.76 -7.30
C TYR A 13 4.92 -13.16 -7.00
N LEU A 14 4.12 -12.16 -6.66
CA LEU A 14 2.69 -12.26 -6.47
C LEU A 14 1.98 -11.17 -7.27
N PHE A 15 0.95 -11.53 -8.03
CA PHE A 15 -0.01 -10.58 -8.59
C PHE A 15 -1.45 -11.03 -8.32
N ASP A 16 -2.17 -10.29 -7.48
CA ASP A 16 -3.54 -10.63 -7.07
C ASP A 16 -4.62 -9.86 -7.86
N GLY A 17 -4.21 -9.01 -8.81
CA GLY A 17 -5.09 -8.10 -9.56
C GLY A 17 -5.19 -6.69 -8.97
N ALA A 18 -4.97 -6.55 -7.66
CA ALA A 18 -4.99 -5.27 -6.95
C ALA A 18 -3.58 -4.74 -6.64
N ARG A 19 -2.61 -5.66 -6.46
CA ARG A 19 -1.22 -5.41 -6.07
C ARG A 19 -0.27 -6.40 -6.76
N VAL A 20 0.90 -5.90 -7.12
CA VAL A 20 2.06 -6.71 -7.51
C VAL A 20 3.08 -6.66 -6.38
N SER A 21 3.66 -7.81 -6.04
CA SER A 21 4.78 -7.93 -5.13
C SER A 21 5.86 -8.82 -5.73
N PHE A 22 7.12 -8.56 -5.43
CA PHE A 22 8.23 -9.44 -5.79
C PHE A 22 9.30 -9.40 -4.71
N ALA A 23 9.98 -10.53 -4.50
CA ALA A 23 11.06 -10.66 -3.53
C ALA A 23 12.41 -10.53 -4.23
N LEU A 24 13.27 -9.66 -3.68
CA LEU A 24 14.69 -9.59 -4.04
C LEU A 24 15.51 -10.21 -2.91
N GLN A 25 16.46 -11.07 -3.24
CA GLN A 25 17.40 -11.66 -2.30
C GLN A 25 18.82 -11.33 -2.72
N ARG A 26 19.63 -10.86 -1.76
CA ARG A 26 21.08 -10.73 -1.95
C ARG A 26 21.77 -11.97 -1.37
N GLU A 27 22.57 -12.64 -2.19
CA GLU A 27 23.35 -13.80 -1.75
C GLU A 27 24.66 -13.40 -1.10
N GLY A 28 25.08 -14.19 -0.11
CA GLY A 28 26.32 -14.03 0.64
C GLY A 28 26.08 -13.40 2.01
N ASP A 29 26.82 -13.87 3.00
CA ASP A 29 26.74 -13.42 4.39
C ASP A 29 27.84 -12.40 4.74
N ASP A 30 28.73 -12.11 3.78
CA ASP A 30 29.92 -11.27 3.97
C ASP A 30 29.61 -9.75 3.94
N PHE A 31 28.33 -9.38 3.95
CA PHE A 31 27.90 -7.98 3.90
C PHE A 31 27.68 -7.42 5.30
N GLU A 32 28.18 -6.22 5.54
CA GLU A 32 28.07 -5.52 6.83
C GLU A 32 26.64 -5.06 7.17
N THR A 33 25.74 -5.04 6.18
CA THR A 33 24.39 -4.48 6.28
C THR A 33 23.35 -5.45 5.72
N THR A 34 22.06 -5.22 5.94
CA THR A 34 21.00 -5.96 5.24
C THR A 34 20.72 -5.33 3.86
N LEU A 35 19.88 -5.99 3.06
CA LEU A 35 19.49 -5.45 1.74
C LEU A 35 18.69 -4.15 1.85
N ASP A 36 17.95 -3.93 2.95
CA ASP A 36 17.06 -2.76 3.14
C ASP A 36 17.66 -1.64 3.99
N ASP A 37 18.95 -1.72 4.35
CA ASP A 37 19.61 -0.75 5.21
C ASP A 37 19.97 0.56 4.48
N ILE A 38 18.95 1.32 4.09
CA ILE A 38 19.07 2.58 3.36
C ILE A 38 19.88 3.63 4.17
N THR A 39 19.91 3.52 5.50
CA THR A 39 20.69 4.43 6.36
C THR A 39 22.20 4.28 6.18
N ASN A 40 22.65 3.12 5.71
CA ASN A 40 24.05 2.82 5.40
C ASN A 40 24.25 2.63 3.88
N ALA A 41 23.60 3.47 3.07
CA ALA A 41 23.63 3.40 1.60
C ALA A 41 25.05 3.54 0.99
N GLU A 42 26.04 4.00 1.74
CA GLU A 42 27.45 3.98 1.36
C GLU A 42 28.07 2.57 1.39
N LYS A 43 27.49 1.65 2.16
CA LYS A 43 27.91 0.24 2.23
C LYS A 43 27.42 -0.49 1.01
N LYS A 44 28.28 -1.31 0.40
CA LYS A 44 28.02 -1.99 -0.87
C LYS A 44 26.86 -2.99 -0.77
N GLY A 45 26.03 -3.05 -1.81
CA GLY A 45 24.98 -4.04 -1.96
C GLY A 45 23.67 -3.74 -1.21
N VAL A 46 23.50 -2.54 -0.66
CA VAL A 46 22.21 -2.05 -0.14
C VAL A 46 21.31 -1.69 -1.32
N LEU A 47 20.03 -2.07 -1.28
CA LEU A 47 19.07 -1.68 -2.32
C LEU A 47 18.67 -0.21 -2.12
N LEU A 48 19.02 0.63 -3.09
CA LEU A 48 18.70 2.06 -3.05
C LEU A 48 17.27 2.29 -3.50
N TYR A 49 16.94 1.86 -4.73
CA TYR A 49 15.63 2.00 -5.32
C TYR A 49 15.42 1.02 -6.47
N VAL A 50 14.18 0.94 -6.96
CA VAL A 50 13.82 0.18 -8.15
C VAL A 50 13.16 1.08 -9.19
N ASP A 51 13.47 0.86 -10.46
CA ASP A 51 12.59 1.28 -11.55
C ASP A 51 11.73 0.09 -11.99
N ILE A 52 10.42 0.33 -12.12
CA ILE A 52 9.45 -0.69 -12.51
C ILE A 52 8.87 -0.33 -13.87
N TYR A 53 8.77 -1.34 -14.74
CA TYR A 53 8.17 -1.23 -16.06
C TYR A 53 7.16 -2.34 -16.28
N ILE A 54 6.05 -1.98 -16.94
CA ILE A 54 4.99 -2.89 -17.37
C ILE A 54 4.93 -2.81 -18.89
N ASP A 55 5.16 -3.95 -19.56
CA ASP A 55 5.19 -4.04 -21.02
C ASP A 55 6.10 -2.96 -21.66
N GLY A 56 7.29 -2.79 -21.07
CA GLY A 56 8.30 -1.82 -21.51
C GLY A 56 8.04 -0.36 -21.13
N LYS A 57 6.89 -0.03 -20.53
CA LYS A 57 6.55 1.34 -20.10
C LYS A 57 6.93 1.56 -18.64
N LYS A 58 7.73 2.60 -18.37
CA LYS A 58 8.11 2.97 -17.00
C LYS A 58 6.86 3.40 -16.22
N MET A 59 6.69 2.84 -15.03
CA MET A 59 5.62 3.22 -14.12
C MET A 59 6.01 4.47 -13.33
N ASP A 60 5.10 5.43 -13.26
CA ASP A 60 5.20 6.58 -12.35
C ASP A 60 4.51 6.23 -11.02
N LEU A 61 5.25 5.55 -10.15
CA LEU A 61 4.72 5.06 -8.87
C LEU A 61 4.75 6.18 -7.83
N GLN A 62 3.60 6.49 -7.23
CA GLN A 62 3.53 7.42 -6.10
C GLN A 62 4.27 6.86 -4.87
N SER A 63 4.22 5.54 -4.70
CA SER A 63 4.91 4.83 -3.62
C SER A 63 5.03 3.34 -3.99
N TYR A 64 6.01 2.68 -3.39
CA TYR A 64 6.06 1.23 -3.27
C TYR A 64 6.47 0.87 -1.84
N GLY A 65 5.90 -0.23 -1.34
CA GLY A 65 6.20 -0.76 -0.02
C GLY A 65 7.46 -1.61 -0.06
N ARG A 66 8.21 -1.55 1.04
CA ARG A 66 9.41 -2.34 1.30
C ARG A 66 9.19 -3.07 2.63
N SER A 67 9.45 -4.37 2.67
CA SER A 67 9.33 -5.15 3.90
C SER A 67 10.44 -6.19 3.94
N GLU A 68 11.32 -6.06 4.92
CA GLU A 68 12.40 -7.01 5.14
C GLU A 68 11.85 -8.41 5.40
N LEU A 69 12.51 -9.40 4.80
CA LEU A 69 12.26 -10.81 4.97
C LEU A 69 13.54 -11.45 5.56
N GLN A 70 13.46 -12.73 5.89
CA GLN A 70 14.65 -13.49 6.31
C GLN A 70 15.67 -13.62 5.16
N ASP A 71 16.89 -14.06 5.48
CA ASP A 71 17.92 -14.42 4.50
C ASP A 71 18.29 -13.30 3.52
N ASN A 72 18.48 -12.08 4.04
CA ASN A 72 18.83 -10.89 3.25
C ASN A 72 17.88 -10.65 2.07
N SER A 73 16.60 -10.90 2.30
CA SER A 73 15.54 -10.73 1.31
C SER A 73 14.66 -9.52 1.62
N LEU A 74 14.13 -8.91 0.57
CA LEU A 74 13.27 -7.74 0.65
C LEU A 74 12.06 -7.94 -0.25
N LEU A 75 10.87 -7.86 0.34
CA LEU A 75 9.62 -7.81 -0.40
C LEU A 75 9.36 -6.38 -0.88
N ILE A 76 9.21 -6.21 -2.18
CA ILE A 76 8.77 -4.96 -2.78
C ILE A 76 7.35 -5.13 -3.25
N SER A 77 6.47 -4.21 -2.87
CA SER A 77 5.06 -4.21 -3.26
C SER A 77 4.67 -2.90 -3.91
N PHE A 78 3.94 -2.96 -5.01
CA PHE A 78 3.43 -1.77 -5.67
C PHE A 78 2.08 -2.02 -6.33
N ASN A 79 1.43 -0.93 -6.65
CA ASN A 79 0.26 -0.85 -7.49
C ASN A 79 0.19 0.56 -8.11
N ASP A 80 -0.86 0.80 -8.87
CA ASP A 80 -1.14 2.06 -9.57
C ASP A 80 -1.93 3.03 -8.70
N LEU A 81 -1.47 3.26 -7.46
CA LEU A 81 -2.13 4.22 -6.58
C LEU A 81 -2.23 5.59 -7.25
N SER A 82 -3.37 6.24 -7.07
CA SER A 82 -3.63 7.56 -7.61
C SER A 82 -3.97 8.55 -6.51
N VAL A 83 -3.21 9.65 -6.47
CA VAL A 83 -3.48 10.82 -5.60
C VAL A 83 -4.34 11.89 -6.29
N LYS A 84 -4.58 11.74 -7.59
CA LYS A 84 -5.27 12.75 -8.43
C LYS A 84 -6.76 12.46 -8.65
N GLY A 85 -7.29 11.40 -8.04
CA GLY A 85 -8.65 10.94 -8.25
C GLY A 85 -8.73 9.42 -8.41
N PRO A 86 -9.87 8.87 -8.87
CA PRO A 86 -10.05 7.43 -8.99
C PRO A 86 -8.99 6.81 -9.92
N ARG A 87 -8.70 5.53 -9.69
CA ARG A 87 -7.74 4.74 -10.46
C ARG A 87 -7.99 4.91 -11.97
N THR A 88 -6.95 5.28 -12.72
CA THR A 88 -7.01 5.47 -14.18
C THR A 88 -6.37 4.33 -14.96
N LEU A 89 -5.54 3.54 -14.30
CA LEU A 89 -4.86 2.39 -14.88
C LEU A 89 -5.33 1.13 -14.16
N TYR A 90 -5.58 0.05 -14.89
CA TYR A 90 -5.72 -1.28 -14.31
C TYR A 90 -4.64 -2.16 -14.92
N LEU A 91 -3.85 -2.83 -14.08
CA LEU A 91 -2.87 -3.79 -14.58
C LEU A 91 -3.61 -4.93 -15.29
N PRO A 92 -3.21 -5.29 -16.52
CA PRO A 92 -3.82 -6.41 -17.24
C PRO A 92 -3.59 -7.72 -16.48
N LYS A 93 -4.40 -8.75 -16.75
CA LYS A 93 -4.29 -10.07 -16.09
C LYS A 93 -2.94 -10.77 -16.34
N GLN A 94 -2.24 -10.37 -17.40
CA GLN A 94 -0.89 -10.81 -17.71
C GLN A 94 -0.14 -9.64 -18.34
N PHE A 95 1.12 -9.48 -17.96
CA PHE A 95 2.04 -8.49 -18.50
C PHE A 95 3.48 -8.96 -18.33
N GLU A 96 4.39 -8.30 -19.00
CA GLU A 96 5.82 -8.43 -18.76
C GLU A 96 6.27 -7.42 -17.71
N LEU A 97 6.77 -7.91 -16.58
CA LEU A 97 7.39 -7.08 -15.55
C LEU A 97 8.88 -6.95 -15.86
N THR A 98 9.37 -5.71 -15.91
CA THR A 98 10.82 -5.44 -15.83
C THR A 98 11.11 -4.64 -14.56
N VAL A 99 12.03 -5.15 -13.75
CA VAL A 99 12.54 -4.49 -12.54
C VAL A 99 14.00 -4.14 -12.78
N LYS A 100 14.37 -2.88 -12.60
CA LYS A 100 15.77 -2.44 -12.51
C LYS A 100 16.08 -2.08 -11.07
N ALA A 101 16.78 -2.95 -10.37
CA ALA A 101 17.20 -2.75 -8.99
C ALA A 101 18.57 -2.08 -8.93
N HIS A 102 18.62 -0.92 -8.28
CA HIS A 102 19.84 -0.13 -8.11
C HIS A 102 20.39 -0.38 -6.72
N THR A 103 21.61 -0.90 -6.63
CA THR A 103 22.27 -1.19 -5.35
C THR A 103 23.53 -0.34 -5.21
N SER A 104 23.85 0.06 -3.99
CA SER A 104 25.08 0.80 -3.68
C SER A 104 26.34 0.04 -4.11
N GLY A 105 27.34 0.76 -4.60
CA GLY A 105 28.62 0.20 -5.02
C GLY A 105 28.56 -0.74 -6.24
N VAL A 106 27.44 -0.75 -6.97
CA VAL A 106 27.28 -1.46 -8.25
C VAL A 106 26.92 -0.45 -9.32
N LYS A 107 27.66 -0.44 -10.44
CA LYS A 107 27.53 0.61 -11.46
C LYS A 107 26.24 0.51 -12.26
N ASP A 108 25.90 -0.68 -12.73
CA ASP A 108 24.75 -0.92 -13.58
C ASP A 108 23.64 -1.65 -12.81
N PRO A 109 22.36 -1.25 -12.95
CA PRO A 109 21.27 -1.87 -12.20
C PRO A 109 21.10 -3.35 -12.55
N PHE A 110 20.65 -4.13 -11.57
CA PHE A 110 20.21 -5.49 -11.82
C PHE A 110 18.87 -5.45 -12.55
N THR A 111 18.84 -5.91 -13.81
CA THR A 111 17.61 -5.99 -14.61
C THR A 111 17.03 -7.40 -14.56
N PHE A 112 15.83 -7.52 -14.00
CA PHE A 112 15.03 -8.75 -14.01
C PHE A 112 13.85 -8.56 -14.94
N LYS A 113 13.52 -9.61 -15.68
CA LYS A 113 12.45 -9.61 -16.68
C LYS A 113 11.68 -10.91 -16.57
N LEU A 114 10.39 -10.84 -16.29
CA LEU A 114 9.56 -12.02 -16.08
C LEU A 114 8.11 -11.81 -16.53
N PRO A 115 7.46 -12.85 -17.08
CA PRO A 115 6.03 -12.81 -17.34
C PRO A 115 5.27 -12.92 -16.00
N VAL A 116 4.44 -11.94 -15.70
CA VAL A 116 3.59 -11.94 -14.52
C VAL A 116 2.17 -12.28 -14.95
N LYS A 117 1.56 -13.24 -14.25
CA LYS A 117 0.15 -13.62 -14.43
C LYS A 117 -0.60 -13.44 -13.12
N LYS A 118 -1.86 -13.03 -13.21
CA LYS A 118 -2.74 -12.92 -12.05
C LYS A 118 -2.89 -14.31 -11.41
N GLN A 119 -2.51 -14.42 -10.15
CA GLN A 119 -2.57 -15.66 -9.36
C GLN A 119 -3.86 -15.74 -8.53
N ALA A 120 -4.50 -14.62 -8.19
CA ALA A 120 -5.75 -14.66 -7.43
C ALA A 120 -6.92 -15.21 -8.28
N PRO A 121 -7.57 -16.30 -7.84
CA PRO A 121 -8.61 -16.98 -8.61
C PRO A 121 -9.88 -16.15 -8.74
N GLN A 122 -10.26 -15.42 -7.68
CA GLN A 122 -11.43 -14.57 -7.62
C GLN A 122 -11.17 -13.32 -6.80
N ASN A 123 -11.89 -12.24 -7.17
CA ASN A 123 -11.87 -10.96 -6.45
C ASN A 123 -13.31 -10.61 -6.11
N THR A 124 -13.58 -10.24 -4.87
CA THR A 124 -14.86 -9.64 -4.49
C THR A 124 -14.73 -8.14 -4.69
N VAL A 125 -15.50 -7.58 -5.63
CA VAL A 125 -15.46 -6.15 -5.94
C VAL A 125 -16.79 -5.51 -5.59
N LEU A 126 -16.78 -4.63 -4.60
CA LEU A 126 -17.87 -3.69 -4.38
C LEU A 126 -17.68 -2.52 -5.34
N SER A 127 -18.45 -2.51 -6.43
CA SER A 127 -18.32 -1.56 -7.53
C SER A 127 -19.31 -0.39 -7.49
N LYS A 128 -20.32 -0.46 -6.61
CA LYS A 128 -21.27 0.65 -6.41
C LYS A 128 -20.73 1.60 -5.35
N ALA A 129 -20.62 2.88 -5.71
CA ALA A 129 -20.20 3.89 -4.77
C ALA A 129 -21.23 4.05 -3.63
N VAL A 130 -20.75 4.11 -2.39
CA VAL A 130 -21.59 4.30 -1.20
C VAL A 130 -21.13 5.55 -0.45
N VAL A 131 -22.09 6.42 -0.11
CA VAL A 131 -21.82 7.71 0.53
C VAL A 131 -22.23 7.65 2.00
N LYS A 132 -21.35 8.09 2.89
CA LYS A 132 -21.65 8.37 4.30
C LYS A 132 -21.59 9.87 4.53
N LYS A 133 -22.59 10.43 5.22
CA LYS A 133 -22.69 11.85 5.57
C LYS A 133 -22.89 12.01 7.08
N ALA A 134 -22.26 13.03 7.67
CA ALA A 134 -22.60 13.55 8.99
C ALA A 134 -22.39 15.07 9.02
N GLY A 135 -23.49 15.83 9.11
CA GLY A 135 -23.46 17.29 9.00
C GLY A 135 -22.80 17.74 7.68
N ASN A 136 -21.76 18.58 7.80
CA ASN A 136 -21.02 19.11 6.66
C ASN A 136 -19.91 18.19 6.15
N PHE A 137 -19.70 17.04 6.78
CA PHE A 137 -18.71 16.05 6.35
C PHE A 137 -19.36 14.95 5.53
N SER A 138 -18.64 14.48 4.52
CA SER A 138 -19.02 13.28 3.78
C SER A 138 -17.80 12.55 3.25
N TYR A 139 -17.91 11.23 3.13
CA TYR A 139 -17.00 10.46 2.31
C TYR A 139 -17.76 9.46 1.44
N THR A 140 -17.18 9.15 0.29
CA THR A 140 -17.70 8.21 -0.69
C THR A 140 -16.71 7.08 -0.85
N VAL A 141 -17.10 5.88 -0.45
CA VAL A 141 -16.39 4.65 -0.82
C VAL A 141 -16.69 4.38 -2.27
N LYS A 142 -15.67 4.47 -3.12
CA LYS A 142 -15.81 4.32 -4.57
C LYS A 142 -15.68 2.86 -4.98
N ARG A 143 -14.74 2.15 -4.37
CA ARG A 143 -14.44 0.76 -4.67
C ARG A 143 -13.85 0.07 -3.45
N VAL A 144 -14.25 -1.18 -3.25
CA VAL A 144 -13.51 -2.12 -2.42
C VAL A 144 -13.23 -3.35 -3.26
N GLU A 145 -11.98 -3.82 -3.23
CA GLU A 145 -11.56 -5.04 -3.91
C GLU A 145 -10.86 -5.95 -2.92
N LEU A 146 -11.42 -7.14 -2.69
CA LEU A 146 -10.88 -8.15 -1.79
C LEU A 146 -10.33 -9.32 -2.60
N THR A 147 -9.12 -9.73 -2.27
CA THR A 147 -8.47 -10.92 -2.82
C THR A 147 -8.00 -11.81 -1.67
N PRO A 148 -7.60 -13.07 -1.92
CA PRO A 148 -6.99 -13.91 -0.89
C PRO A 148 -5.70 -13.33 -0.29
N TYR A 149 -5.05 -12.37 -0.96
CA TYR A 149 -3.72 -11.88 -0.60
C TYR A 149 -3.67 -10.41 -0.14
N SER A 150 -4.67 -9.61 -0.49
CA SER A 150 -4.77 -8.20 -0.10
C SER A 150 -6.20 -7.68 -0.23
N SER A 151 -6.45 -6.55 0.45
CA SER A 151 -7.69 -5.78 0.33
C SER A 151 -7.36 -4.36 -0.10
N ARG A 152 -8.10 -3.78 -1.06
CA ARG A 152 -7.89 -2.39 -1.50
C ARG A 152 -9.15 -1.56 -1.31
N LEU A 153 -8.99 -0.36 -0.76
CA LEU A 153 -10.04 0.61 -0.47
C LEU A 153 -9.75 1.91 -1.21
N GLU A 154 -10.67 2.31 -2.08
CA GLU A 154 -10.64 3.60 -2.77
C GLU A 154 -11.80 4.47 -2.27
N LEU A 155 -11.50 5.66 -1.75
CA LEU A 155 -12.53 6.60 -1.29
C LEU A 155 -12.14 8.07 -1.47
N ALA A 156 -13.12 8.94 -1.33
CA ALA A 156 -12.94 10.39 -1.32
C ALA A 156 -13.68 11.01 -0.14
N ALA A 157 -13.02 11.87 0.63
CA ALA A 157 -13.61 12.61 1.74
C ALA A 157 -13.62 14.12 1.47
N GLN A 158 -14.63 14.82 1.98
CA GLN A 158 -14.76 16.27 1.85
C GLN A 158 -15.57 16.87 2.99
N GLY A 159 -15.45 18.19 3.14
CA GLY A 159 -16.17 18.96 4.14
C GLY A 159 -15.52 18.93 5.51
N ALA A 160 -16.28 19.30 6.54
CA ALA A 160 -15.77 19.51 7.90
C ALA A 160 -16.55 18.67 8.92
N HIS A 161 -15.81 18.04 9.85
CA HIS A 161 -16.35 17.31 10.98
C HIS A 161 -15.79 17.89 12.28
N LYS A 162 -16.58 17.89 13.37
CA LYS A 162 -16.17 18.46 14.68
C LYS A 162 -14.82 17.92 15.19
N GLN A 163 -14.51 16.66 14.88
CA GLN A 163 -13.26 15.98 15.26
C GLN A 163 -12.20 15.96 14.13
N VAL A 164 -12.52 16.45 12.93
CA VAL A 164 -11.60 16.51 11.79
C VAL A 164 -11.32 17.98 11.47
N LYS A 165 -10.30 18.54 12.11
CA LYS A 165 -9.87 19.94 11.90
C LYS A 165 -9.25 20.15 10.52
N ASP A 166 -8.48 19.17 10.04
CA ASP A 166 -7.86 19.16 8.73
C ASP A 166 -8.06 17.76 8.12
N LEU A 167 -8.53 17.71 6.88
CA LEU A 167 -8.67 16.46 6.13
C LEU A 167 -7.33 15.73 6.00
N LYS A 168 -6.17 16.40 6.12
CA LYS A 168 -4.83 15.79 6.16
C LYS A 168 -4.60 14.84 7.34
N ASN A 169 -5.35 15.01 8.43
CA ASN A 169 -5.25 14.16 9.62
C ASN A 169 -6.25 12.99 9.61
N LEU A 170 -7.14 12.95 8.61
CA LEU A 170 -8.09 11.87 8.43
C LEU A 170 -7.37 10.62 7.91
N GLY A 171 -7.66 9.47 8.52
CA GLY A 171 -7.28 8.15 8.04
C GLY A 171 -8.48 7.20 8.05
N PHE A 172 -8.30 6.03 7.47
CA PHE A 172 -9.33 4.99 7.39
C PHE A 172 -8.71 3.63 7.69
N ASP A 173 -9.37 2.86 8.54
CA ASP A 173 -9.11 1.43 8.69
C ASP A 173 -10.24 0.63 8.04
N LEU A 174 -9.91 -0.58 7.62
CA LEU A 174 -10.86 -1.55 7.10
C LEU A 174 -10.96 -2.72 8.08
N ALA A 175 -12.18 -3.05 8.51
CA ALA A 175 -12.43 -4.11 9.46
C ALA A 175 -13.48 -5.11 8.97
N ASP A 176 -13.49 -6.31 9.55
CA ASP A 176 -14.59 -7.27 9.39
C ASP A 176 -15.76 -6.94 10.32
N SER A 177 -16.85 -7.72 10.22
CA SER A 177 -18.04 -7.55 11.07
C SER A 177 -17.80 -7.83 12.57
N LYS A 178 -16.66 -8.41 12.94
CA LYS A 178 -16.26 -8.66 14.33
C LYS A 178 -15.36 -7.56 14.89
N GLY A 179 -15.01 -6.57 14.07
CA GLY A 179 -14.14 -5.45 14.45
C GLY A 179 -12.65 -5.73 14.25
N ASN A 180 -12.26 -6.84 13.62
CA ASN A 180 -10.87 -7.12 13.31
C ASN A 180 -10.39 -6.21 12.17
N THR A 181 -9.47 -5.30 12.48
CA THR A 181 -8.89 -4.35 11.52
C THR A 181 -7.73 -4.97 10.76
N LEU A 182 -7.65 -4.69 9.45
CA LEU A 182 -6.54 -5.07 8.61
C LEU A 182 -5.35 -4.11 8.75
N SER A 183 -4.15 -4.63 8.55
CA SER A 183 -2.91 -3.83 8.57
C SER A 183 -2.66 -3.19 7.21
N PRO A 184 -2.27 -1.90 7.14
CA PRO A 184 -1.94 -1.26 5.87
C PRO A 184 -0.65 -1.84 5.29
N ILE A 185 -0.60 -1.93 3.96
CA ILE A 185 0.56 -2.37 3.16
C ILE A 185 1.06 -1.22 2.29
N LEU A 186 0.16 -0.58 1.56
CA LEU A 186 0.47 0.56 0.68
C LEU A 186 -0.55 1.66 0.93
N GLN A 187 -0.09 2.91 0.90
CA GLN A 187 -0.97 4.07 0.98
C GLN A 187 -0.46 5.16 0.04
N ALA A 188 -1.37 5.80 -0.68
CA ALA A 188 -1.09 7.05 -1.36
C ALA A 188 -1.94 8.14 -0.73
N ASN A 189 -1.27 9.15 -0.18
CA ASN A 189 -1.85 10.10 0.75
C ASN A 189 -1.54 11.55 0.37
N ASP A 190 -1.54 11.91 -0.91
CA ASP A 190 -1.17 13.28 -1.28
C ASP A 190 -2.37 14.21 -1.39
N GLY A 191 -2.52 14.99 -0.31
CA GLY A 191 -3.12 16.32 -0.36
C GLY A 191 -4.63 16.40 -0.55
N VAL A 192 -5.11 17.64 -0.55
CA VAL A 192 -6.51 17.98 -0.77
C VAL A 192 -6.60 18.62 -2.16
N VAL A 193 -7.29 17.96 -3.09
CA VAL A 193 -7.53 18.46 -4.45
C VAL A 193 -8.98 18.92 -4.55
N LYS A 194 -9.21 20.17 -4.96
CA LYS A 194 -10.56 20.75 -5.10
C LYS A 194 -11.45 20.56 -3.85
N LYS A 195 -10.88 20.76 -2.65
CA LYS A 195 -11.54 20.55 -1.34
C LYS A 195 -11.93 19.10 -1.02
N GLN A 196 -11.45 18.13 -1.79
CA GLN A 196 -11.59 16.70 -1.53
C GLN A 196 -10.23 16.08 -1.23
N ARG A 197 -10.20 15.10 -0.33
CA ARG A 197 -9.04 14.23 -0.13
C ARG A 197 -9.36 12.85 -0.69
N TYR A 198 -8.51 12.36 -1.59
CA TYR A 198 -8.61 11.01 -2.12
C TYR A 198 -7.73 10.08 -1.31
N PHE A 199 -8.20 8.85 -1.13
CA PHE A 199 -7.51 7.79 -0.45
C PHE A 199 -7.53 6.56 -1.34
N ASP A 200 -6.36 5.97 -1.53
CA ASP A 200 -6.16 4.70 -2.18
C ASP A 200 -5.21 3.89 -1.31
N MET A 201 -5.76 2.89 -0.63
CA MET A 201 -5.10 2.16 0.44
C MET A 201 -5.19 0.67 0.18
N THR A 202 -4.07 -0.01 0.31
CA THR A 202 -3.98 -1.48 0.28
C THR A 202 -3.67 -1.97 1.68
N TYR A 203 -4.39 -3.00 2.11
CA TYR A 203 -4.25 -3.68 3.39
C TYR A 203 -3.98 -5.18 3.18
N THR A 204 -3.65 -5.87 4.27
CA THR A 204 -3.66 -7.34 4.31
C THR A 204 -5.01 -7.93 3.90
N SER A 205 -5.04 -9.22 3.58
CA SER A 205 -6.31 -9.93 3.34
C SER A 205 -7.02 -10.28 4.64
N PHE A 206 -8.33 -10.46 4.54
CA PHE A 206 -9.09 -11.17 5.57
C PHE A 206 -8.75 -12.66 5.53
N ALA A 207 -8.72 -13.31 6.70
CA ALA A 207 -8.52 -14.76 6.79
C ALA A 207 -9.57 -15.57 6.01
N ALA A 208 -10.80 -15.03 5.94
CA ALA A 208 -11.87 -15.50 5.07
C ALA A 208 -12.66 -14.29 4.56
N VAL A 209 -13.23 -14.38 3.35
CA VAL A 209 -14.05 -13.30 2.79
C VAL A 209 -15.26 -13.06 3.71
N PRO A 210 -15.37 -11.88 4.34
CA PRO A 210 -16.46 -11.62 5.28
C PRO A 210 -17.78 -11.40 4.53
N SER A 211 -18.91 -11.50 5.22
CA SER A 211 -20.23 -11.15 4.66
C SER A 211 -20.42 -9.63 4.57
N SER A 212 -19.69 -8.87 5.37
CA SER A 212 -19.68 -7.42 5.37
C SER A 212 -18.35 -6.89 5.88
N ILE A 213 -18.01 -5.67 5.49
CA ILE A 213 -16.84 -4.95 5.99
C ILE A 213 -17.28 -3.63 6.62
N VAL A 214 -16.45 -3.10 7.50
CA VAL A 214 -16.66 -1.80 8.12
C VAL A 214 -15.51 -0.89 7.74
N VAL A 215 -15.85 0.24 7.12
CA VAL A 215 -14.90 1.35 6.89
C VAL A 215 -14.93 2.23 8.14
N LYS A 216 -13.77 2.38 8.79
CA LYS A 216 -13.62 3.06 10.08
C LYS A 216 -12.77 4.33 9.93
N PRO A 217 -13.39 5.51 9.80
CA PRO A 217 -12.65 6.76 9.75
C PRO A 217 -12.04 7.08 11.11
N TYR A 218 -10.83 7.62 11.13
CA TYR A 218 -10.17 8.05 12.35
C TYR A 218 -9.36 9.33 12.14
N THR A 219 -9.09 10.02 13.25
CA THR A 219 -8.03 11.05 13.35
C THR A 219 -6.98 10.57 14.34
N PHE A 220 -5.87 11.30 14.45
CA PHE A 220 -4.90 11.06 15.52
C PHE A 220 -5.17 11.97 16.72
N LYS A 221 -4.90 11.44 17.92
CA LYS A 221 -4.91 12.22 19.16
C LYS A 221 -3.73 13.20 19.16
N THR A 222 -4.01 14.46 19.48
CA THR A 222 -2.97 15.49 19.65
C THR A 222 -2.98 16.04 21.07
N ASP A 223 -1.83 16.47 21.56
CA ASP A 223 -1.72 17.25 22.79
C ASP A 223 -2.17 18.71 22.59
N SER A 224 -2.08 19.54 23.63
CA SER A 224 -2.45 20.95 23.60
C SER A 224 -1.61 21.81 22.66
N LYS A 225 -0.43 21.33 22.23
CA LYS A 225 0.47 21.98 21.28
C LYS A 225 0.29 21.45 19.85
N GLY A 226 -0.64 20.51 19.65
CA GLY A 226 -0.90 19.90 18.34
C GLY A 226 0.06 18.76 17.98
N LYS A 227 0.92 18.29 18.90
CA LYS A 227 1.81 17.16 18.65
C LYS A 227 1.03 15.84 18.78
N LEU A 228 1.34 14.87 17.92
CA LEU A 228 0.75 13.53 18.00
C LEU A 228 1.07 12.87 19.34
N VAL A 229 0.04 12.33 19.99
CA VAL A 229 0.21 11.46 21.17
C VAL A 229 0.44 10.04 20.67
N GLN A 230 1.42 9.35 21.27
CA GLN A 230 1.87 8.03 20.84
C GLN A 230 1.52 6.96 21.88
N ASN A 231 1.33 5.73 21.41
CA ASN A 231 1.33 4.50 22.20
C ASN A 231 2.75 4.20 22.72
N SER A 232 2.87 3.19 23.59
CA SER A 232 4.16 2.74 24.13
C SER A 232 5.15 2.26 23.07
N ASP A 233 4.66 1.82 21.90
CA ASP A 233 5.45 1.39 20.74
C ASP A 233 5.84 2.56 19.80
N GLY A 234 5.49 3.79 20.17
CA GLY A 234 5.74 4.99 19.34
C GLY A 234 4.71 5.23 18.23
N SER A 235 3.75 4.34 18.02
CA SER A 235 2.69 4.55 17.02
C SER A 235 1.70 5.65 17.47
N PRO A 236 1.20 6.52 16.59
CA PRO A 236 0.20 7.52 16.96
C PRO A 236 -1.12 6.90 17.45
N ILE A 237 -1.71 7.46 18.50
CA ILE A 237 -3.01 7.01 19.01
C ILE A 237 -4.12 7.42 18.04
N LYS A 238 -4.84 6.44 17.50
CA LYS A 238 -6.04 6.65 16.68
C LYS A 238 -7.25 7.00 17.55
N VAL A 239 -8.07 7.93 17.07
CA VAL A 239 -9.38 8.30 17.62
C VAL A 239 -10.41 8.05 16.53
N TYR A 240 -11.21 7.01 16.70
CA TYR A 240 -12.24 6.62 15.73
C TYR A 240 -13.43 7.59 15.75
N LEU A 241 -14.01 7.80 14.58
CA LEU A 241 -15.21 8.61 14.36
C LEU A 241 -16.40 7.66 14.21
N GLU A 242 -16.91 7.16 15.33
CA GLU A 242 -17.92 6.08 15.36
C GLU A 242 -19.21 6.43 14.60
N ASP A 243 -19.65 7.68 14.66
CA ASP A 243 -20.83 8.18 13.93
C ASP A 243 -20.63 8.12 12.40
N LEU A 244 -19.37 8.09 11.97
CA LEU A 244 -18.94 8.02 10.58
C LEU A 244 -18.61 6.60 10.10
N GLU A 245 -18.71 5.57 10.93
CA GLU A 245 -18.51 4.20 10.46
C GLU A 245 -19.55 3.80 9.39
N LEU A 246 -19.10 3.06 8.39
CA LEU A 246 -19.93 2.59 7.29
C LEU A 246 -19.79 1.07 7.14
N ASN A 247 -20.88 0.38 7.43
CA ASN A 247 -21.01 -1.05 7.16
C ASN A 247 -21.40 -1.25 5.68
N LEU A 248 -20.60 -2.03 4.97
CA LEU A 248 -20.81 -2.39 3.58
C LEU A 248 -21.08 -3.90 3.48
N PRO A 249 -22.31 -4.31 3.12
CA PRO A 249 -22.59 -5.71 2.84
C PRO A 249 -21.85 -6.12 1.56
N LEU A 250 -21.20 -7.28 1.62
CA LEU A 250 -20.61 -7.91 0.44
C LEU A 250 -21.64 -8.88 -0.10
N ASN A 251 -22.36 -8.46 -1.16
CA ASN A 251 -23.26 -9.35 -1.86
C ASN A 251 -22.41 -10.48 -2.48
N LYS A 252 -22.68 -11.72 -2.04
CA LYS A 252 -22.13 -12.93 -2.66
C LYS A 252 -22.79 -13.18 -4.00
#